data_AF-A0A8A1LKN5-F1
#
_entry.id   AF-A0A8A1LKN5-F1
#
_cell.length_a   1.000
_cell.length_b   1.000
_cell.length_c   1.000
_cell.angle_alpha   90.00
_cell.angle_beta   90.00
_cell.angle_gamma   90.00
#
_symmetry.space_group_name_H-M   'P 1'
#
loop_
_entity.id
_entity.type
_entity.pdbx_description
1 polymer ?
#
loop_
_entity_poly.entity_id
_entity_poly.type
_entity_poly.pdbx_seq_one_letter_code
_entity_poly.pdbx_strand_id
1 'polypeptide(L)'
;MKLCLRQLSFQDNFISLFRVERSGRLFFNGKLLWEPKKLSLSWSEPIHRANRRILYFERFVIFTGEGDEAFSIYCFSLFLAFCNTPARQHQYEQVKAVLKEIWDVSITSIGHPVLLEECIERQG
;
A
#
# COMPACT_ATOMS: atom_id res chain seq x y z
N MET A 1 3.23 19.80 -13.16
CA MET A 1 3.68 18.55 -12.50
C MET A 1 2.93 17.38 -13.14
N LYS A 2 3.60 16.50 -13.89
CA LYS A 2 2.93 15.35 -14.54
C LYS A 2 2.90 14.17 -13.58
N LEU A 3 1.79 14.03 -12.86
CA LEU A 3 1.53 12.97 -11.89
C LEU A 3 1.01 11.74 -12.65
N CYS A 4 1.81 10.68 -12.69
CA CYS A 4 1.48 9.47 -13.45
C CYS A 4 0.88 8.40 -12.53
N LEU A 5 -0.43 8.44 -12.33
CA LEU A 5 -1.22 7.30 -11.89
C LEU A 5 -1.34 6.34 -13.08
N ARG A 6 -0.51 5.28 -13.08
CA ARG A 6 -0.62 4.22 -14.10
C ARG A 6 -1.62 3.17 -13.62
N GLN A 7 -2.90 3.38 -13.91
CA GLN A 7 -3.93 2.36 -13.76
C GLN A 7 -3.73 1.33 -14.89
N LEU A 8 -3.28 0.12 -14.56
CA LEU A 8 -3.10 -0.96 -15.55
C LEU A 8 -4.46 -1.66 -15.75
N SER A 9 -5.15 -1.32 -16.84
CA SER A 9 -6.52 -1.74 -17.19
C SER A 9 -6.71 -3.23 -17.54
N PHE A 10 -5.74 -4.10 -17.23
CA PHE A 10 -5.78 -5.54 -17.53
C PHE A 10 -5.83 -6.42 -16.28
N GLN A 11 -5.87 -5.82 -15.09
CA GLN A 11 -5.94 -6.55 -13.83
C GLN A 11 -7.16 -6.04 -13.06
N ASP A 12 -7.97 -6.94 -12.49
CA ASP A 12 -9.02 -6.64 -11.51
C ASP A 12 -8.47 -5.99 -10.23
N ASN A 13 -7.18 -5.67 -10.21
CA ASN A 13 -6.44 -5.16 -9.09
C ASN A 13 -6.35 -3.64 -9.18
N PHE A 14 -6.45 -2.98 -8.03
CA PHE A 14 -6.08 -1.58 -7.93
C PHE A 14 -4.61 -1.46 -7.54
N ILE A 15 -3.84 -0.68 -8.29
CA ILE A 15 -2.40 -0.46 -8.05
C ILE A 15 -2.12 1.04 -7.99
N SER A 16 -1.48 1.49 -6.92
CA SER A 16 -0.95 2.85 -6.82
C SER A 16 0.56 2.81 -6.54
N LEU A 17 1.34 3.52 -7.35
CA LEU A 17 2.79 3.61 -7.21
C LEU A 17 3.17 5.02 -6.77
N PHE A 18 3.74 5.12 -5.58
CA PHE A 18 4.26 6.37 -5.04
C PHE A 18 5.69 6.60 -5.50
N ARG A 19 5.97 7.78 -6.02
CA ARG A 19 7.32 8.20 -6.44
C ARG A 19 7.71 9.52 -5.81
N VAL A 20 9.00 9.74 -5.58
CA VAL A 20 9.53 11.03 -5.13
C VAL A 20 10.53 11.54 -6.15
N GLU A 21 10.47 12.83 -6.46
CA GLU A 21 11.47 13.48 -7.31
C GLU A 21 12.65 13.95 -6.45
N ARG A 22 13.86 13.56 -6.84
CA ARG A 22 15.11 14.07 -6.26
C ARG A 22 16.07 14.37 -7.39
N SER A 23 16.61 15.58 -7.44
CA SER A 23 17.58 16.00 -8.47
C SER A 23 17.13 15.70 -9.92
N GLY A 24 15.86 15.96 -10.24
CA GLY A 24 15.28 15.74 -11.57
C GLY A 24 15.04 14.27 -11.94
N ARG A 25 15.18 13.33 -10.99
CA ARG A 25 14.94 11.90 -11.19
C ARG A 25 13.82 11.41 -10.28
N LEU A 26 12.96 10.54 -10.81
CA LEU A 26 11.89 9.89 -10.04
C LEU A 26 12.41 8.61 -9.38
N PHE A 27 12.25 8.51 -8.07
CA PHE A 27 12.58 7.35 -7.26
C PHE A 27 11.31 6.70 -6.74
N PHE A 28 11.29 5.37 -6.65
CA PHE A 28 10.20 4.65 -6.01
C PHE A 28 10.18 4.95 -4.51
N ASN A 29 9.00 5.25 -3.98
CA ASN A 29 8.78 5.58 -2.58
C ASN A 29 7.71 4.70 -1.93
N GLY A 30 6.96 3.94 -2.71
CA GLY A 30 6.05 2.93 -2.17
C GLY A 30 5.08 2.41 -3.21
N LYS A 31 4.41 1.32 -2.86
CA LYS A 31 3.36 0.69 -3.68
C LYS A 31 2.17 0.39 -2.78
N LEU A 32 0.97 0.56 -3.32
CA LEU A 32 -0.26 -0.03 -2.83
C LEU A 32 -0.82 -0.97 -3.88
N LEU A 33 -1.33 -2.11 -3.43
CA LEU A 33 -1.93 -3.12 -4.27
C LEU A 33 -3.16 -3.69 -3.55
N TRP A 34 -4.33 -3.55 -4.17
CA TRP A 34 -5.54 -4.24 -3.77
C TRP A 34 -5.82 -5.36 -4.78
N GLU A 35 -5.94 -6.59 -4.28
CA GLU A 35 -6.24 -7.77 -5.05
C GLU A 35 -7.59 -8.36 -4.60
N PRO A 36 -8.72 -8.01 -5.25
CA PRO A 36 -10.04 -8.46 -4.80
C PRO A 36 -10.17 -9.98 -4.73
N LYS A 37 -9.57 -10.71 -5.68
CA LYS A 37 -9.61 -12.18 -5.71
C LYS A 37 -8.90 -12.84 -4.53
N LYS A 38 -7.92 -12.16 -3.94
CA LYS A 38 -7.21 -12.60 -2.74
C LYS A 38 -7.77 -11.97 -1.47
N LEU A 39 -8.75 -11.08 -1.60
CA LEU A 39 -9.28 -10.26 -0.51
C LEU A 39 -8.14 -9.58 0.26
N SER A 40 -7.12 -9.08 -0.45
CA SER A 40 -5.89 -8.61 0.19
C SER A 40 -5.50 -7.20 -0.24
N LEU A 41 -5.16 -6.36 0.73
CA LEU A 41 -4.56 -5.05 0.51
C LEU A 41 -3.11 -5.09 0.99
N SER A 42 -2.16 -4.83 0.10
CA SER A 42 -0.74 -4.74 0.43
C SER A 42 -0.17 -3.35 0.21
N TRP A 43 0.80 -2.98 1.04
CA TRP A 43 1.66 -1.82 0.82
C TRP A 43 3.11 -2.15 1.06
N SER A 44 3.98 -1.58 0.22
CA SER A 44 5.41 -1.75 0.37
C SER A 44 6.17 -0.45 0.29
N GLU A 45 7.27 -0.37 1.04
CA GLU A 45 8.18 0.79 1.06
C GLU A 45 9.65 0.36 1.05
N PRO A 46 10.53 1.16 0.45
CA PRO A 46 11.95 0.84 0.41
C PRO A 46 12.58 0.96 1.81
N ILE A 47 13.34 -0.06 2.21
CA ILE A 47 14.25 0.00 3.36
C ILE A 47 15.65 0.30 2.81
N HIS A 48 16.20 1.45 3.20
CA HIS A 48 17.56 1.81 2.84
C HIS A 48 18.56 1.10 3.76
N ARG A 49 19.32 0.13 3.22
CA ARG A 49 20.49 -0.45 3.89
C ARG A 49 21.80 0.14 3.35
N ALA A 50 22.84 0.08 4.17
CA ALA A 50 24.17 0.64 3.86
C ALA A 50 24.84 0.04 2.60
N ASN A 51 24.40 -1.13 2.14
CA ASN A 51 25.01 -1.93 1.09
C ASN A 51 24.50 -1.64 -0.35
N ARG A 52 23.87 -0.47 -0.59
CA ARG A 52 23.34 -0.01 -1.89
C ARG A 52 22.26 -0.91 -2.54
N ARG A 53 21.85 -2.00 -1.89
CA ARG A 53 20.67 -2.79 -2.28
C ARG A 53 19.42 -2.17 -1.70
N ILE A 54 18.37 -2.09 -2.51
CA ILE A 54 17.05 -1.65 -2.04
C ILE A 54 16.29 -2.89 -1.60
N LEU A 55 16.05 -3.00 -0.30
CA LEU A 55 15.07 -3.95 0.24
C LEU A 55 13.69 -3.31 0.24
N TYR A 56 12.66 -4.12 0.18
CA TYR A 56 11.29 -3.64 0.35
C TYR A 56 10.67 -4.34 1.54
N PHE A 57 10.14 -3.54 2.46
CA PHE A 57 9.23 -4.06 3.47
C PHE A 57 7.83 -4.08 2.84
N GLU A 58 7.14 -5.21 2.88
CA GLU A 58 5.77 -5.35 2.43
C GLU A 58 4.89 -5.78 3.61
N ARG A 59 3.85 -5.01 3.87
CA ARG A 59 2.74 -5.40 4.74
C ARG A 59 1.57 -5.73 3.87
N PHE A 60 0.79 -6.72 4.27
CA PHE A 60 -0.50 -6.93 3.68
C PHE A 60 -1.50 -7.41 4.70
N VAL A 61 -2.74 -7.00 4.48
CA VAL A 61 -3.88 -7.48 5.24
C VAL A 61 -4.70 -8.39 4.34
N ILE A 62 -5.21 -9.48 4.90
CA ILE A 62 -6.17 -10.36 4.23
C ILE A 62 -7.49 -10.24 4.98
N PHE A 63 -8.54 -9.84 4.28
CA PHE A 63 -9.89 -9.79 4.82
C PHE A 63 -10.48 -11.21 4.81
N THR A 64 -10.60 -11.81 5.99
CA THR A 64 -11.17 -13.16 6.16
C THR A 64 -12.41 -13.18 7.04
N GLY A 65 -12.68 -12.11 7.78
CA GLY A 65 -13.72 -12.08 8.81
C GLY A 65 -13.31 -12.73 10.13
N GLU A 66 -12.12 -13.33 10.20
CA GLU A 66 -11.60 -13.99 11.40
C GLU A 66 -10.89 -13.02 12.36
N GLY A 67 -10.53 -11.82 11.89
CA GLY A 67 -9.91 -10.79 12.73
C GLY A 67 -10.90 -10.19 13.74
N ASP A 68 -10.37 -9.40 14.68
CA ASP A 68 -11.18 -8.62 15.60
C ASP A 68 -11.20 -7.12 15.23
N GLU A 69 -12.21 -6.39 15.72
CA GLU A 69 -12.40 -4.97 15.40
C GLU A 69 -11.23 -4.10 15.90
N ALA A 70 -10.69 -4.37 17.09
CA ALA A 70 -9.57 -3.62 17.64
C ALA A 70 -8.30 -3.84 16.79
N PHE A 71 -8.08 -5.06 16.32
CA PHE A 71 -6.99 -5.42 15.43
C PHE A 71 -7.19 -4.84 14.02
N SER A 72 -8.44 -4.74 13.55
CA SER A 72 -8.77 -4.02 12.31
C SER A 72 -8.40 -2.54 12.40
N ILE A 73 -8.69 -1.88 13.53
CA ILE A 73 -8.29 -0.48 13.79
C ILE A 73 -6.76 -0.37 13.80
N TYR A 74 -6.06 -1.31 14.45
CA TYR A 74 -4.60 -1.36 14.44
C TYR A 74 -4.04 -1.48 13.01
N CYS A 75 -4.54 -2.42 12.21
CA CYS A 75 -4.14 -2.59 10.81
C CYS A 75 -4.36 -1.32 9.99
N PHE A 76 -5.51 -0.66 10.18
CA PHE A 76 -5.81 0.60 9.50
C PHE A 76 -4.84 1.71 9.92
N SER A 77 -4.44 1.76 11.19
CA SER A 77 -3.45 2.74 11.66
C SER A 77 -2.08 2.57 10.99
N LEU A 78 -1.63 1.32 10.77
CA LEU A 78 -0.39 1.03 10.04
C LEU A 78 -0.48 1.45 8.56
N PHE A 79 -1.62 1.17 7.93
CA PHE A 79 -1.92 1.59 6.57
C PHE A 79 -1.89 3.13 6.44
N LEU A 80 -2.53 3.84 7.36
CA LEU A 80 -2.53 5.30 7.40
C LEU A 80 -1.13 5.86 7.65
N ALA A 81 -0.33 5.25 8.51
CA ALA A 81 1.06 5.66 8.74
C ALA A 81 1.90 5.57 7.46
N PHE A 82 1.73 4.50 6.68
CA PHE A 82 2.36 4.38 5.36
C PHE A 82 1.90 5.49 4.41
N CYS A 83 0.60 5.75 4.32
CA CYS A 83 0.02 6.73 3.41
C CYS A 83 0.38 8.18 3.75
N ASN A 84 0.39 8.53 5.04
CA ASN A 84 0.60 9.89 5.56
C ASN A 84 2.07 10.26 5.74
N THR A 85 3.00 9.47 5.22
CA THR A 85 4.42 9.87 5.18
C THR A 85 4.56 11.15 4.33
N PRO A 86 5.27 12.20 4.80
CA PRO A 86 5.35 13.50 4.11
C PRO A 86 5.76 13.40 2.64
N ALA A 87 6.65 12.46 2.33
CA ALA A 87 7.15 12.21 0.98
C ALA A 87 6.09 11.61 0.02
N ARG A 88 4.96 11.11 0.53
CA ARG A 88 3.87 10.48 -0.25
C ARG A 88 2.54 11.22 -0.14
N GLN A 89 2.37 12.08 0.86
CA GLN A 89 1.10 12.72 1.22
C GLN A 89 0.33 13.30 0.02
N HIS A 90 0.99 14.10 -0.82
CA HIS A 90 0.31 14.71 -1.97
C HIS A 90 -0.24 13.68 -2.98
N GLN A 91 0.46 12.57 -3.19
CA GLN A 91 -0.01 11.48 -4.05
C GLN A 91 -1.12 10.67 -3.35
N TYR A 92 -1.01 10.47 -2.04
CA TYR A 92 -2.06 9.81 -1.26
C TYR A 92 -3.38 10.57 -1.33
N GLU A 93 -3.35 11.90 -1.22
CA GLU A 93 -4.55 12.75 -1.34
C GLU A 93 -5.32 12.53 -2.64
N GLN A 94 -4.65 12.12 -3.73
CA GLN A 94 -5.29 11.86 -5.03
C GLN A 94 -6.04 10.53 -5.07
N VAL A 95 -5.67 9.58 -4.20
CA VAL A 95 -6.23 8.22 -4.18
C VAL A 95 -6.95 7.87 -2.89
N LYS A 96 -6.94 8.76 -1.88
CA LYS A 96 -7.47 8.49 -0.54
C LYS A 96 -8.93 8.05 -0.54
N ALA A 97 -9.76 8.62 -1.43
CA ALA A 97 -11.18 8.30 -1.49
C ALA A 97 -11.40 6.85 -1.92
N VAL A 98 -10.72 6.43 -2.99
CA VAL A 98 -10.74 5.05 -3.50
C VAL A 98 -10.21 4.07 -2.45
N LEU A 99 -9.09 4.42 -1.80
CA LEU A 99 -8.50 3.58 -0.76
C LEU A 99 -9.40 3.41 0.46
N LYS A 100 -10.07 4.48 0.88
CA LYS A 100 -11.05 4.43 1.96
C LYS A 100 -12.23 3.53 1.59
N GLU A 101 -12.74 3.68 0.37
CA GLU A 101 -13.84 2.85 -0.13
C GLU A 101 -13.44 1.36 -0.18
N ILE A 102 -12.25 1.04 -0.70
CA ILE A 102 -11.72 -0.33 -0.68
C ILE A 102 -11.71 -0.89 0.74
N TRP A 103 -11.21 -0.13 1.72
CA TRP A 103 -11.15 -0.57 3.11
C TRP A 103 -12.54 -0.79 3.70
N ASP A 104 -13.41 0.23 3.61
CA ASP A 104 -14.77 0.20 4.19
C ASP A 104 -15.62 -0.93 3.61
N VAL A 105 -15.59 -1.11 2.28
CA VAL A 105 -16.33 -2.16 1.58
C VAL A 105 -15.78 -3.53 1.97
N SER A 106 -14.46 -3.68 2.11
CA SER A 106 -13.85 -4.95 2.51
C SER A 106 -14.27 -5.35 3.93
N ILE A 107 -14.24 -4.41 4.89
CA ILE A 107 -14.71 -4.65 6.25
C ILE A 107 -16.20 -5.00 6.28
N THR A 108 -17.02 -4.26 5.53
CA THR A 108 -18.48 -4.43 5.57
C THR A 108 -18.94 -5.72 4.87
N SER A 109 -18.28 -6.09 3.77
CA SER A 109 -18.71 -7.21 2.92
C SER A 109 -18.07 -8.54 3.30
N ILE A 110 -16.89 -8.50 3.93
CA ILE A 110 -16.09 -9.69 4.23
C ILE A 110 -15.87 -9.84 5.74
N GLY A 111 -15.53 -8.73 6.41
CA GLY A 111 -15.22 -8.70 7.83
C GLY A 111 -13.78 -8.30 8.11
N HIS A 112 -13.35 -8.45 9.37
CA HIS A 112 -12.07 -7.94 9.83
C HIS A 112 -10.86 -8.70 9.25
N PRO A 113 -9.73 -7.99 9.03
CA PRO A 113 -8.55 -8.58 8.45
C PRO A 113 -7.62 -9.23 9.48
N VAL A 114 -6.75 -10.08 8.96
CA VAL A 114 -5.49 -10.50 9.61
C VAL A 114 -4.31 -9.77 8.96
N LEU A 115 -3.21 -9.56 9.70
CA LEU A 115 -2.01 -8.88 9.24
C LEU A 115 -0.89 -9.87 8.99
N LEU A 116 -0.21 -9.72 7.85
CA LEU A 116 1.00 -10.44 7.49
C LEU A 116 2.09 -9.43 7.09
N GLU A 117 3.31 -9.67 7.57
CA GLU A 117 4.47 -8.82 7.31
C GLU A 117 5.59 -9.64 6.66
N GLU A 118 6.14 -9.14 5.56
CA GLU A 118 7.21 -9.79 4.82
C GLU A 118 8.31 -8.79 4.44
N CYS A 119 9.57 -9.23 4.53
CA CYS A 119 10.72 -8.46 4.04
C CYS A 119 11.24 -9.13 2.76
N ILE A 120 11.15 -8.43 1.64
CA ILE A 120 11.49 -8.96 0.32
C ILE A 120 12.75 -8.27 -0.20
N GLU A 121 13.79 -9.06 -0.46
CA GLU A 121 14.95 -8.59 -1.23
C GLU A 121 14.64 -8.70 -2.72
N ARG A 122 14.72 -7.58 -3.45
CA ARG A 122 14.66 -7.57 -4.92
C ARG A 122 16.00 -7.12 -5.47
N GLN A 123 16.56 -7.90 -6.39
CA GLN A 123 17.69 -7.47 -7.20
C GLN A 123 17.14 -6.49 -8.26
N GLY A 124 17.62 -5.24 -8.20
CA GLY A 124 17.24 -4.17 -9.12
C GLY A 124 17.95 -4.26 -10.47
#